data_AF-V9IHX1-F1
#
_entry.id   AF-V9IHX1-F1
#
_cell.length_a   1.000
_cell.length_b   1.000
_cell.length_c   1.000
_cell.angle_alpha   90.00
_cell.angle_beta   90.00
_cell.angle_gamma   90.00
#
_symmetry.space_group_name_H-M   'P 1'
#
loop_
_entity.id
_entity.type
_entity.pdbx_description
1 polymer ?
#
loop_
_entity_poly.entity_id
_entity_poly.type
_entity_poly.pdbx_seq_one_letter_code
_entity_poly.pdbx_strand_id
1 'polypeptide(L)' 'MLRANLIKEAEETCSKFTREGVLAMENLNEMQCMWIQTEAANAYKRLGKYGEALKKMSRS' A
#
# COMPACT_ATOMS: atom_id res chain seq x y z
N MET A 1 0.94 2.08 11.17
CA MET A 1 -0.31 1.54 10.59
C MET A 1 -0.07 0.23 9.82
N LEU A 2 0.71 0.20 8.73
CA LEU A 2 0.97 -1.03 7.95
C LEU A 2 1.53 -2.21 8.75
N ARG A 3 2.48 -1.98 9.67
CA ARG A 3 3.01 -3.03 10.56
C ARG A 3 1.99 -3.58 11.56
N ALA A 4 0.98 -2.79 11.90
CA ALA A 4 -0.16 -3.19 12.73
C ALA A 4 -1.32 -3.78 11.90
N ASN A 5 -1.10 -4.03 10.59
CA ASN A 5 -2.10 -4.51 9.63
C ASN A 5 -3.29 -3.55 9.37
N LEU A 6 -3.13 -2.27 9.76
CA LEU A 6 -4.11 -1.22 9.52
C LEU A 6 -3.85 -0.58 8.15
N ILE A 7 -4.23 -1.30 7.08
CA ILE A 7 -3.91 -0.90 5.70
C ILE A 7 -4.75 0.31 5.27
N LYS A 8 -6.07 0.31 5.53
CA LYS A 8 -6.96 1.42 5.16
C LYS A 8 -6.56 2.75 5.80
N GLU A 9 -6.25 2.74 7.09
CA GLU A 9 -5.79 3.94 7.81
C GLU A 9 -4.46 4.46 7.26
N ALA A 10 -3.57 3.55 6.85
CA ALA A 10 -2.33 3.93 6.19
C ALA A 10 -2.60 4.61 4.84
N GLU A 11 -3.56 4.10 4.06
CA GLU A 11 -3.98 4.70 2.79
C GLU A 11 -4.62 6.09 2.99
N GLU A 12 -5.49 6.26 3.99
CA GLU A 12 -6.07 7.56 4.37
C GLU A 12 -5.04 8.56 4.90
N THR A 13 -3.97 8.07 5.56
CA THR A 13 -2.88 8.94 5.99
C THR A 13 -2.04 9.37 4.80
N CYS A 14 -1.79 8.47 3.85
CA CYS A 14 -1.06 8.78 2.62
C CYS A 14 -1.84 9.72 1.71
N SER A 15 -3.18 9.61 1.66
CA SER A 15 -4.01 10.46 0.80
C SER A 15 -3.85 11.95 1.08
N LYS A 16 -3.49 12.32 2.32
CA LYS A 16 -3.20 13.71 2.72
C LYS A 16 -1.94 14.29 2.06
N PHE A 17 -1.07 13.45 1.52
CA PHE A 17 0.22 13.83 0.93
C PHE A 17 0.39 13.39 -0.53
N THR A 18 -0.62 12.74 -1.10
CA THR A 18 -0.64 12.34 -2.51
C THR A 18 -1.48 13.30 -3.35
N ARG A 19 -1.35 13.20 -4.67
CA ARG A 19 -2.13 14.01 -5.61
C ARG A 19 -3.63 13.88 -5.37
N GLU A 20 -4.31 15.02 -5.25
CA GLU A 20 -5.78 15.06 -5.11
C GLU A 20 -6.48 14.46 -6.33
N GLY A 21 -7.60 13.77 -6.09
CA GLY A 21 -8.41 13.13 -7.14
C GLY A 21 -7.91 11.77 -7.62
N VAL A 22 -6.77 11.27 -7.12
CA VAL A 22 -6.24 9.94 -7.42
C VAL A 22 -6.15 9.11 -6.13
N LEU A 23 -6.33 7.80 -6.22
CA LEU A 23 -6.14 6.92 -5.06
C LEU A 23 -4.68 7.01 -4.58
N ALA A 24 -4.48 7.20 -3.28
CA ALA A 24 -3.14 7.36 -2.70
C ALA A 24 -2.17 6.24 -3.12
N MET A 25 -2.64 5.00 -3.16
CA MET A 25 -1.83 3.85 -3.56
C MET A 25 -1.53 3.79 -5.06
N GLU A 26 -2.34 4.40 -5.92
CA GLU A 26 -2.05 4.51 -7.35
C GLU A 26 -1.01 5.59 -7.60
N ASN A 27 -1.17 6.76 -6.98
CA ASN A 27 -0.19 7.83 -7.06
C ASN A 27 1.18 7.38 -6.50
N LEU A 28 1.20 6.64 -5.39
CA LEU A 28 2.46 6.11 -4.82
C LEU A 28 3.08 5.02 -5.68
N ASN A 29 2.27 4.28 -6.46
CA ASN A 29 2.77 3.33 -7.45
C ASN A 29 3.39 4.05 -8.65
N GLU A 30 2.74 5.10 -9.17
CA GLU A 30 3.29 5.95 -10.23
C GLU A 30 4.60 6.64 -9.82
N MET A 31 4.69 7.06 -8.57
CA MET A 31 5.88 7.68 -7.98
C MET A 31 6.97 6.67 -7.57
N GLN A 32 6.79 5.37 -7.86
CA GLN A 32 7.73 4.29 -7.56
C GLN A 32 8.14 4.24 -6.07
N CYS A 33 7.18 4.51 -5.18
CA CYS A 33 7.42 4.44 -3.74
C CYS A 33 7.44 2.96 -3.28
N MET A 34 8.60 2.33 -3.43
CA MET A 34 8.81 0.90 -3.20
C MET A 34 8.50 0.47 -1.76
N TRP A 35 8.95 1.27 -0.80
CA TRP A 35 8.79 1.02 0.64
C TRP A 35 7.33 0.70 1.02
N ILE A 36 6.39 1.52 0.55
CA ILE A 36 4.99 1.36 0.95
C ILE A 36 4.34 0.15 0.30
N GLN A 37 4.75 -0.19 -0.92
CA GLN A 37 4.26 -1.39 -1.62
C GLN A 37 4.73 -2.66 -0.92
N THR A 38 6.02 -2.74 -0.57
CA THR A 38 6.58 -3.89 0.12
C THR A 38 6.00 -4.07 1.52
N GLU A 39 5.82 -3.00 2.29
CA GLU A 39 5.20 -3.08 3.63
C GLU A 39 3.70 -3.41 3.56
N ALA A 40 2.97 -2.91 2.55
CA ALA A 40 1.58 -3.31 2.31
C ALA A 40 1.48 -4.79 1.91
N ALA A 41 2.37 -5.29 1.05
CA ALA A 41 2.41 -6.70 0.69
C ALA A 41 2.68 -7.60 1.91
N ASN A 42 3.60 -7.19 2.79
CA ASN A 42 3.87 -7.90 4.04
C ASN A 42 2.68 -7.87 5.01
N ALA A 43 1.93 -6.77 5.07
CA ALA A 43 0.70 -6.68 5.85
C ALA A 43 -0.38 -7.63 5.30
N TYR A 44 -0.59 -7.67 3.99
CA TYR A 44 -1.52 -8.61 3.35
C TYR A 44 -1.11 -10.07 3.58
N LYS A 45 0.18 -10.38 3.54
CA LYS A 45 0.72 -11.71 3.86
C LYS A 45 0.38 -12.13 5.29
N ARG A 46 0.56 -11.24 6.28
CA ARG A 46 0.20 -11.52 7.69
C ARG A 46 -1.30 -11.71 7.90
N LEU A 47 -2.13 -11.10 7.06
CA LEU A 47 -3.59 -11.26 7.06
C LEU A 47 -4.07 -12.50 6.28
N GLY A 48 -3.16 -13.34 5.75
CA GLY A 48 -3.50 -14.51 4.94
C GLY A 48 -4.03 -14.17 3.53
N LYS A 49 -3.96 -12.90 3.11
CA LYS A 49 -4.44 -12.41 1.81
C LYS A 49 -3.32 -12.48 0.77
N TYR A 50 -2.91 -13.70 0.43
CA TYR A 50 -1.76 -13.94 -0.45
C TYR A 50 -1.94 -13.37 -1.87
N GLY A 51 -3.16 -13.37 -2.41
CA GLY A 51 -3.45 -12.79 -3.74
C GLY A 51 -3.16 -11.29 -3.81
N GLU A 52 -3.62 -10.53 -2.81
CA GLU A 52 -3.34 -9.09 -2.69
C GLU A 52 -1.86 -8.83 -2.41
N ALA A 53 -1.22 -9.67 -1.58
CA ALA A 53 0.21 -9.58 -1.30
C ALA A 53 1.05 -9.75 -2.58
N LEU A 54 0.74 -10.76 -3.40
CA LEU A 54 1.43 -11.00 -4.68
C LEU A 54 1.20 -9.87 -5.67
N LYS A 55 -0.04 -9.37 -5.78
CA LYS A 55 -0.37 -8.23 -6.66
C LYS A 55 0.37 -6.95 -6.28
N LYS A 56 0.62 -6.72 -4.99
CA LYS A 56 1.42 -5.58 -4.51
C LYS A 56 2.91 -5.81 -4.75
N MET A 57 3.42 -7.01 -4.52
CA MET A 57 4.83 -7.35 -4.80
C MET A 57 5.17 -7.36 -6.29
N SER A 58 4.21 -7.68 -7.17
CA SER A 58 4.44 -7.63 -8.63
C SER A 58 4.48 -6.20 -9.19
N ARG A 59 4.10 -5.21 -8.39
CA ARG A 59 4.03 -3.78 -8.76
C ARG A 59 5.11 -2.94 -8.08
N SER A 60 5.91 -3.57 -7.19
CA SER A 60 7.14 -3.02 -6.63
C SER A 60 8.30 -3.40 -7.55
#